data_AF-A0A9E5P078-F1
#
_entry.id   AF-A0A9E5P078-F1
#
_cell.length_a   1.000
_cell.length_b   1.000
_cell.length_c   1.000
_cell.angle_alpha   90.00
_cell.angle_beta   90.00
_cell.angle_gamma   90.00
#
_symmetry.space_group_name_H-M   'P 1'
#
loop_
_entity.id
_entity.type
_entity.pdbx_description
1 polymer ?
#
loop_
_entity_poly.entity_id
_entity_poly.type
_entity_poly.pdbx_seq_one_letter_code
_entity_poly.pdbx_strand_id
1 'polypeptide(L)'
;LDAVKQSKRGLVTTVFDTTDRVQHMFYRYLDPTHPANAGKDTEEWKDAIAQVYERADALLGKVWHLVDDPDTTFMVISDHGFTN
;
A
#
# COMPACT_ATOMS: atom_id res chain seq x y z
N LEU A 1 -12.90 6.63 -2.86
CA LEU A 1 -12.95 8.10 -2.68
C LEU A 1 -14.34 8.60 -2.30
N ASP A 2 -15.42 7.93 -2.72
CA ASP A 2 -16.80 8.41 -2.49
C ASP A 2 -17.17 8.54 -1.01
N ALA A 3 -16.70 7.62 -0.16
CA ALA A 3 -16.91 7.71 1.28
C ALA A 3 -16.43 9.04 1.88
N VAL A 4 -15.25 9.52 1.46
CA VAL A 4 -14.71 10.82 1.88
C VAL A 4 -15.56 11.98 1.32
N LYS A 5 -16.01 11.89 0.06
CA LYS A 5 -16.81 12.95 -0.57
C LYS A 5 -18.22 13.09 0.01
N GLN A 6 -18.83 11.98 0.41
CA GLN A 6 -20.21 11.92 0.90
C GLN A 6 -20.32 12.18 2.41
N SER A 7 -19.27 11.87 3.18
CA SER A 7 -19.22 12.13 4.62
C SER A 7 -18.84 13.59 4.91
N LYS A 8 -19.80 14.41 5.33
CA LYS A 8 -19.55 15.81 5.71
C LYS A 8 -18.97 15.99 7.11
N ARG A 9 -19.28 15.07 8.04
CA ARG A 9 -18.79 15.06 9.43
C ARG A 9 -18.76 13.62 9.93
N GLY A 10 -17.88 13.33 10.89
CA GLY A 10 -17.77 12.01 11.53
C GLY A 10 -16.42 11.35 11.24
N LEU A 11 -16.40 10.01 11.18
CA LEU A 11 -15.21 9.20 10.94
C LEU A 11 -15.38 8.39 9.66
N VAL A 12 -14.35 8.41 8.81
CA VAL A 12 -14.21 7.49 7.68
C VAL A 12 -12.94 6.68 7.91
N THR A 13 -13.09 5.36 7.97
CA THR A 13 -11.98 4.41 8.09
C THR A 13 -11.98 3.48 6.90
N THR A 14 -10.82 3.18 6.35
CA THR A 14 -10.65 2.20 5.27
C THR A 14 -9.39 1.40 5.52
N VAL A 15 -9.49 0.08 5.35
CA VAL A 15 -8.36 -0.84 5.47
C VAL A 15 -8.00 -1.30 4.06
N PHE A 16 -6.70 -1.25 3.75
CA PHE A 16 -6.15 -1.76 2.49
C PHE A 16 -5.27 -2.97 2.81
N ASP A 17 -5.55 -4.13 2.20
CA ASP A 17 -4.81 -5.38 2.39
C ASP A 17 -3.78 -5.64 1.28
N THR A 18 -3.78 -4.82 0.23
CA THR A 18 -3.05 -5.13 -1.01
C THR A 18 -1.54 -5.07 -0.82
N THR A 19 -1.02 -4.13 -0.03
CA THR A 19 0.42 -4.03 0.27
C THR A 19 0.94 -5.29 0.96
N ASP A 20 0.19 -5.82 1.93
CA ASP A 20 0.54 -7.06 2.63
C ASP A 20 0.57 -8.27 1.69
N ARG A 21 -0.50 -8.46 0.91
CA ARG A 21 -0.62 -9.60 -0.02
C ARG A 21 0.45 -9.59 -1.09
N VAL A 22 0.78 -8.41 -1.62
CA VAL A 22 1.87 -8.25 -2.59
C VAL A 22 3.21 -8.58 -1.93
N GLN A 23 3.47 -8.13 -0.70
CA GLN A 23 4.68 -8.55 0.00
C GLN A 23 4.73 -10.07 0.16
N HIS A 24 3.67 -10.73 0.64
CA HIS A 24 3.64 -12.20 0.74
C HIS A 24 3.95 -12.95 -0.57
N MET A 25 3.49 -12.44 -1.71
CA MET A 25 3.71 -13.08 -3.01
C MET A 25 5.09 -12.79 -3.61
N PHE A 26 5.62 -11.59 -3.36
CA PHE A 26 6.76 -11.04 -4.10
C PHE A 26 8.00 -10.77 -3.23
N TYR A 27 7.97 -11.03 -1.91
CA TYR A 27 9.11 -10.77 -1.01
C TYR A 27 10.40 -11.47 -1.46
N ARG A 28 10.27 -12.66 -2.06
CA ARG A 28 11.40 -13.43 -2.60
C ARG A 28 12.25 -12.67 -3.62
N TYR A 29 11.70 -11.66 -4.30
CA TYR A 29 12.45 -10.90 -5.30
C TYR A 29 13.38 -9.85 -4.67
N LEU A 30 13.22 -9.55 -3.38
CA LEU A 30 14.14 -8.67 -2.64
C LEU A 30 15.45 -9.37 -2.26
N ASP A 31 15.48 -10.71 -2.28
CA ASP A 31 16.67 -11.52 -2.05
C ASP A 31 17.04 -12.29 -3.33
N PRO A 32 18.09 -11.88 -4.06
CA PRO A 32 18.55 -12.57 -5.26
C PRO A 32 18.94 -14.04 -5.03
N THR A 33 19.27 -14.41 -3.78
CA THR A 33 19.67 -15.76 -3.40
C THR A 33 18.53 -16.63 -2.89
N HIS A 34 17.30 -16.10 -2.86
CA HIS A 34 16.15 -16.80 -2.30
C HIS A 34 15.90 -18.13 -3.04
N PRO A 35 15.79 -19.29 -2.36
CA PRO A 35 15.69 -20.61 -3.00
C PRO A 35 14.53 -20.74 -3.99
N ALA A 36 13.41 -20.06 -3.74
CA ALA A 36 12.24 -20.09 -4.62
C ALA A 36 12.47 -19.45 -6.01
N ASN A 37 13.55 -18.68 -6.20
CA ASN A 37 13.92 -18.03 -7.46
C ASN A 37 14.76 -18.93 -8.38
N ALA A 38 15.32 -20.04 -7.87
CA ALA A 38 16.19 -20.91 -8.64
C ALA A 38 15.49 -21.45 -9.91
N GLY A 39 16.06 -21.16 -11.07
CA GLY A 39 15.55 -21.60 -12.37
C GLY A 39 14.25 -20.94 -12.82
N LYS A 40 13.88 -19.79 -12.23
CA LYS A 40 12.67 -19.03 -12.59
C LYS A 40 13.02 -17.63 -13.05
N ASP A 41 12.07 -16.98 -13.73
CA ASP A 41 12.17 -15.56 -14.01
C ASP A 41 12.17 -14.75 -12.71
N THR A 42 13.04 -13.75 -12.67
CA THR A 42 13.19 -12.83 -11.53
C THR A 42 12.98 -11.38 -11.91
N GLU A 43 12.75 -11.08 -13.20
CA GLU A 43 12.72 -9.71 -13.69
C GLU A 43 11.30 -9.14 -13.83
N GLU A 44 10.32 -9.94 -14.26
CA GLU A 44 8.96 -9.44 -14.56
C GLU A 44 8.30 -8.76 -13.36
N TRP A 45 8.55 -9.27 -12.14
CA TRP A 45 7.86 -8.84 -10.92
C TRP A 45 8.78 -8.34 -9.81
N LYS A 46 10.06 -8.07 -10.10
CA LYS A 46 11.02 -7.61 -9.08
C LYS A 46 10.59 -6.34 -8.35
N ASP A 47 9.87 -5.47 -9.06
CA ASP A 47 9.45 -4.16 -8.54
C ASP A 47 8.01 -4.18 -8.01
N ALA A 48 7.35 -5.34 -7.91
CA ALA A 48 5.94 -5.44 -7.55
C ALA A 48 5.63 -4.79 -6.18
N ILE A 49 6.53 -4.94 -5.20
CA ILE A 49 6.39 -4.34 -3.87
C ILE A 49 6.50 -2.81 -3.96
N ALA A 50 7.52 -2.27 -4.65
CA ALA A 50 7.66 -0.83 -4.82
C ALA A 50 6.43 -0.23 -5.52
N GLN A 51 5.96 -0.87 -6.60
CA GLN A 51 4.81 -0.40 -7.37
C GLN A 51 3.50 -0.40 -6.57
N VAL A 52 3.27 -1.36 -5.66
CA VAL A 52 2.05 -1.33 -4.83
C VAL A 52 2.08 -0.18 -3.82
N TYR A 53 3.25 0.14 -3.27
CA TYR A 53 3.41 1.29 -2.38
C TYR A 53 3.26 2.62 -3.11
N GLU A 54 3.79 2.76 -4.33
CA GLU A 54 3.57 3.95 -5.17
C GLU A 54 2.08 4.17 -5.47
N ARG A 55 1.33 3.09 -5.74
CA ARG A 55 -0.12 3.17 -5.95
C ARG A 55 -0.88 3.56 -4.68
N ALA A 56 -0.45 3.04 -3.53
CA ALA A 56 -1.00 3.42 -2.23
C ALA A 56 -0.74 4.92 -1.95
N ASP A 57 0.48 5.39 -2.15
CA ASP A 57 0.86 6.80 -2.00
C ASP A 57 0.02 7.72 -2.91
N ALA A 58 -0.11 7.36 -4.20
CA ALA A 58 -0.94 8.13 -5.13
C ALA A 58 -2.43 8.18 -4.71
N LEU A 59 -2.96 7.13 -4.09
CA LEU A 59 -4.30 7.12 -3.53
C LEU A 59 -4.41 8.04 -2.30
N LEU A 60 -3.44 7.96 -1.38
CA LEU A 60 -3.38 8.82 -0.20
C LEU A 60 -3.26 10.29 -0.59
N GLY A 61 -2.46 10.61 -1.61
CA GLY A 61 -2.38 11.95 -2.19
C GLY A 61 -3.74 12.45 -2.68
N LYS A 62 -4.56 11.61 -3.32
CA LYS A 62 -5.92 11.99 -3.71
C LYS A 62 -6.82 12.25 -2.50
N VAL A 63 -6.68 11.47 -1.42
CA VAL A 63 -7.45 11.68 -0.19
C VAL A 63 -7.02 12.97 0.50
N TRP A 64 -5.72 13.24 0.60
CA TRP A 64 -5.15 14.44 1.18
C TRP A 64 -5.75 15.72 0.58
N HIS A 65 -5.89 15.77 -0.75
CA HIS A 65 -6.49 16.92 -1.45
C HIS A 65 -8.02 17.02 -1.28
N LEU A 66 -8.69 15.99 -0.75
CA LEU A 66 -10.14 16.01 -0.47
C LEU A 66 -10.47 16.36 0.98
N VAL A 67 -9.50 16.32 1.89
CA VAL A 67 -9.65 16.64 3.32
C VAL A 67 -8.96 17.96 3.64
N ASP A 68 -9.42 19.04 2.99
CA ASP A 68 -8.82 20.38 3.06
C ASP A 68 -9.26 21.22 4.27
N ASP A 69 -10.14 20.70 5.12
CA ASP A 69 -10.59 21.35 6.35
C ASP A 69 -9.49 21.29 7.44
N PRO A 70 -9.04 22.44 7.99
CA PRO A 70 -7.99 22.48 9.00
C PRO A 70 -8.34 21.75 10.31
N ASP A 71 -9.63 21.51 10.60
CA ASP A 71 -10.07 20.76 11.78
C ASP A 71 -10.14 19.23 11.52
N THR A 72 -9.81 18.76 10.31
CA THR A 72 -9.81 17.35 9.97
C THR A 72 -8.45 16.69 10.23
N THR A 73 -8.45 15.64 11.05
CA THR A 73 -7.26 14.79 11.23
C THR A 73 -7.21 13.70 10.16
N PHE A 74 -6.15 13.69 9.36
CA PHE A 74 -5.84 12.59 8.44
C PHE A 74 -4.75 11.68 9.03
N MET A 75 -5.03 10.39 9.14
CA MET A 75 -4.09 9.40 9.69
C MET A 75 -3.87 8.27 8.68
N VAL A 76 -2.61 7.88 8.54
CA VAL A 76 -2.18 6.69 7.80
C VAL A 76 -1.44 5.81 8.79
N ILE A 77 -1.97 4.62 9.03
CA ILE A 77 -1.42 3.66 9.99
C ILE A 77 -1.31 2.30 9.33
N SER A 78 -0.31 1.54 9.76
CA SER A 78 -0.14 0.14 9.43
C SER A 78 -0.11 -0.66 10.73
N ASP A 79 -0.66 -1.86 10.69
CA ASP A 79 -0.70 -2.78 11.81
C ASP A 79 0.62 -3.53 12.01
N HIS A 80 1.39 -3.76 10.95
CA HIS A 80 2.70 -4.42 11.03
C HIS A 80 3.65 -4.11 9.87
N GLY A 81 4.92 -4.48 10.05
CA GLY A 81 5.92 -4.51 8.99
C GLY A 81 6.04 -5.90 8.33
N PHE A 82 7.16 -6.18 7.68
CA PHE A 82 7.43 -7.48 7.05
C PHE A 82 8.86 -7.93 7.34
N THR A 83 9.09 -9.25 7.42
CA THR A 83 10.43 -9.85 7.58
C THR A 83 10.49 -11.17 6.81
N ASN A 84 11.71 -11.57 6.42
CA ASN A 84 12.03 -12.95 6.06
C ASN A 84 12.26 -13.78 7.33
#